data_AF-A0A7R9VLZ2-F1
#
_entry.id   AF-A0A7R9VLZ2-F1
#
_cell.length_a   1.000
_cell.length_b   1.000
_cell.length_c   1.000
_cell.angle_alpha   90.00
_cell.angle_beta   90.00
_cell.angle_gamma   90.00
#
_symmetry.space_group_name_H-M   'P 1'
#
loop_
_entity.id
_entity.type
_entity.pdbx_description
1 polymer ?
#
loop_
_entity_poly.entity_id
_entity_poly.type
_entity_poly.pdbx_seq_one_letter_code
_entity_poly.pdbx_strand_id
1 'polypeptide(L)'
;GCGCDPASGDGAGMLFGMPDSFMRTKAQEVFGTELPPLGEYAVGNVFFPHANPQALTDCKAILERITKERGINVMGWRPVPVDNSMLGRDPLDSEPVTEQFFVTNTKGISRREFEQELL
;
A
#
# COMPACT_ATOMS: atom_id res chain seq x y z
N GLY A 1 4.62 -9.86 24.50
CA GLY A 1 3.50 -10.33 25.32
C GLY A 1 2.79 -11.42 24.56
N CYS A 2 1.88 -12.15 25.18
CA CYS A 2 0.99 -13.05 24.46
C CYS A 2 -0.42 -12.61 24.83
N GLY A 3 -1.15 -12.04 23.87
CA GLY A 3 -2.59 -11.90 23.97
C GLY A 3 -3.23 -13.27 24.20
N CYS A 4 -4.37 -13.28 24.88
CA CYS A 4 -5.01 -14.46 25.47
C CYS A 4 -5.61 -15.48 24.46
N ASP A 5 -5.01 -15.62 23.28
CA ASP A 5 -5.35 -16.61 22.26
C ASP A 5 -4.04 -17.18 21.68
N PRO A 6 -3.76 -18.50 21.73
CA PRO A 6 -2.49 -19.08 21.27
C PRO A 6 -2.20 -18.85 19.78
N ALA A 7 -3.17 -18.36 19.00
CA ALA A 7 -3.01 -17.95 17.61
C ALA A 7 -2.85 -16.42 17.41
N SER A 8 -2.85 -15.63 18.48
CA SER A 8 -2.73 -14.16 18.44
C SER A 8 -1.31 -13.74 18.85
N GLY A 9 -0.49 -13.38 17.87
CA GLY A 9 0.83 -12.79 18.10
C GLY A 9 0.73 -11.26 18.23
N ASP A 10 1.52 -10.66 19.13
CA ASP A 10 1.53 -9.20 19.38
C ASP A 10 1.93 -8.32 18.17
N GLY A 11 2.35 -8.93 17.05
CA GLY A 11 2.75 -8.27 15.82
C GLY A 11 4.14 -8.67 15.35
N ALA A 12 4.29 -8.95 14.06
CA ALA A 12 5.57 -9.22 13.40
C ALA A 12 5.64 -8.42 12.08
N GLY A 13 6.81 -7.89 11.74
CA GLY A 13 7.01 -7.12 10.52
C GLY A 13 8.46 -7.19 10.03
N MET A 14 8.64 -7.18 8.71
CA MET A 14 9.95 -7.15 8.07
C MET A 14 10.00 -5.96 7.12
N LEU A 15 11.03 -5.12 7.27
CA LEU A 15 11.35 -4.06 6.33
C LEU A 15 12.40 -4.59 5.35
N PHE A 16 12.14 -4.42 4.06
CA PHE A 16 13.08 -4.76 3.00
C PHE A 16 13.08 -3.65 1.96
N GLY A 17 14.17 -3.54 1.20
CA GLY A 17 14.29 -2.55 0.13
C GLY A 17 13.20 -2.76 -0.95
N MET A 18 12.89 -1.71 -1.71
CA MET A 18 11.89 -1.78 -2.78
C MET A 18 12.17 -2.97 -3.72
N PRO A 19 11.29 -3.99 -3.78
CA PRO A 19 11.48 -5.16 -4.63
C PRO A 19 11.09 -4.81 -6.08
N ASP A 20 11.95 -4.06 -6.78
CA ASP A 20 11.66 -3.41 -8.07
C ASP A 20 11.07 -4.37 -9.12
N SER A 21 11.75 -5.50 -9.38
CA SER A 21 11.30 -6.49 -10.38
C SER A 21 9.91 -7.07 -10.08
N PHE A 22 9.63 -7.32 -8.80
CA PHE A 22 8.33 -7.80 -8.36
C PHE A 22 7.25 -6.74 -8.55
N MET A 23 7.52 -5.49 -8.15
CA MET A 23 6.54 -4.41 -8.26
C MET A 23 6.22 -4.07 -9.72
N ARG A 24 7.21 -4.11 -10.62
CA ARG A 24 7.00 -3.96 -12.07
C ARG A 24 6.07 -5.04 -12.63
N THR A 25 6.33 -6.30 -12.28
CA THR A 25 5.50 -7.42 -12.70
C THR A 25 4.06 -7.24 -12.21
N LYS A 26 3.88 -6.84 -10.94
CA LYS A 26 2.54 -6.61 -10.37
C LYS A 26 1.83 -5.39 -10.95
N ALA A 27 2.55 -4.32 -11.28
CA ALA A 27 1.96 -3.18 -11.95
C ALA A 27 1.46 -3.53 -13.36
N GLN A 28 2.21 -4.35 -14.10
CA GLN A 28 1.77 -4.84 -15.41
C GLN A 28 0.54 -5.76 -15.30
N GLU A 29 0.53 -6.68 -14.32
CA GLU A 29 -0.60 -7.59 -14.09
C GLU A 29 -1.88 -6.86 -13.66
N VAL A 30 -1.78 -5.86 -12.77
CA VAL A 30 -2.93 -5.21 -12.14
C VAL A 30 -3.41 -4.00 -12.93
N PHE A 31 -2.49 -3.19 -13.45
CA PHE A 31 -2.80 -1.92 -14.11
C PHE A 31 -2.52 -1.93 -15.62
N GLY A 32 -1.96 -3.01 -16.17
CA GLY A 32 -1.59 -3.08 -17.58
C GLY A 32 -0.51 -2.08 -17.99
N THR A 33 0.25 -1.54 -17.02
CA THR A 33 1.16 -0.41 -17.22
C THR A 33 2.56 -0.73 -16.70
N GLU A 34 3.58 -0.31 -17.44
CA GLU A 34 4.97 -0.40 -17.01
C GLU A 34 5.31 0.72 -16.01
N LEU A 35 6.01 0.37 -14.93
CA LEU A 35 6.54 1.37 -13.99
C LEU A 35 7.76 2.08 -14.58
N PRO A 36 7.97 3.37 -14.27
CA PRO A 36 9.20 4.06 -14.61
C PRO A 36 10.40 3.48 -13.84
N PRO A 37 11.65 3.88 -14.13
CA PRO A 37 12.85 3.39 -13.44
C PRO A 37 12.79 3.54 -11.90
N LEU A 38 13.56 2.72 -11.19
CA LEU A 38 13.64 2.78 -9.74
C LEU A 38 14.06 4.19 -9.27
N GLY A 39 13.28 4.77 -8.36
CA GLY A 39 13.45 6.17 -7.91
C GLY A 39 12.51 7.17 -8.58
N GLU A 40 11.80 6.76 -9.65
CA GLU A 40 10.74 7.55 -10.29
C GLU A 40 9.33 7.01 -9.99
N TYR A 41 9.22 5.96 -9.19
CA TYR A 41 7.95 5.50 -8.63
C TYR A 41 8.13 5.11 -7.17
N ALA A 42 7.02 5.09 -6.44
CA ALA A 42 6.96 4.62 -5.07
C ALA A 42 5.70 3.76 -4.87
N VAL A 43 5.77 2.90 -3.85
CA VAL A 43 4.66 2.06 -3.42
C VAL A 43 4.44 2.32 -1.94
N GLY A 44 3.26 2.78 -1.56
CA GLY A 44 2.84 2.94 -0.17
C GLY A 44 2.01 1.75 0.29
N ASN A 45 2.27 1.21 1.47
CA ASN A 45 1.37 0.24 2.11
C ASN A 45 0.37 1.01 2.97
N VAL A 46 -0.92 0.81 2.73
CA VAL A 46 -2.01 1.49 3.46
C VAL A 46 -2.93 0.46 4.09
N PHE A 47 -3.26 0.69 5.35
CA PHE A 47 -4.16 -0.15 6.14
C PHE A 47 -5.49 0.58 6.34
N PHE A 48 -6.55 0.07 5.73
CA PHE A 48 -7.89 0.63 5.83
C PHE A 48 -8.74 -0.09 6.89
N PRO A 49 -9.71 0.61 7.50
CA PRO A 49 -10.65 -0.02 8.41
C PRO A 49 -11.58 -1.01 7.67
N HIS A 50 -11.68 -2.23 8.17
CA HIS A 50 -12.48 -3.31 7.56
C HIS A 50 -14.00 -3.11 7.67
N ALA A 51 -14.48 -2.44 8.72
CA ALA A 51 -15.90 -2.37 9.06
C ALA A 51 -16.76 -1.48 8.14
N ASN A 52 -16.17 -0.67 7.24
CA ASN A 52 -16.94 0.30 6.45
C ASN A 52 -16.38 0.51 5.02
N PRO A 53 -17.00 -0.10 3.99
CA PRO A 53 -16.60 0.07 2.59
C PRO A 53 -16.66 1.52 2.07
N GLN A 54 -17.58 2.33 2.60
CA GLN A 54 -17.67 3.75 2.23
C GLN A 54 -16.45 4.51 2.77
N ALA A 55 -16.06 4.25 4.02
CA ALA A 55 -14.87 4.86 4.61
C ALA A 55 -13.60 4.53 3.83
N LEU A 56 -13.48 3.29 3.33
CA LEU A 56 -12.36 2.89 2.47
C LEU A 56 -12.34 3.71 1.16
N THR A 57 -13.50 3.87 0.52
CA THR A 57 -13.63 4.68 -0.72
C THR A 57 -13.27 6.14 -0.45
N ASP A 58 -13.76 6.71 0.64
CA ASP A 58 -13.50 8.10 1.02
C ASP A 58 -12.01 8.33 1.35
N CYS A 59 -11.38 7.41 2.09
CA CYS A 59 -9.95 7.47 2.40
C CYS A 59 -9.08 7.42 1.14
N LYS A 60 -9.40 6.52 0.20
CA LYS A 60 -8.70 6.46 -1.10
C LYS A 60 -8.88 7.75 -1.88
N ALA A 61 -10.10 8.29 -1.95
CA ALA A 61 -10.37 9.54 -2.65
C ALA A 61 -9.59 10.72 -2.05
N ILE A 62 -9.47 10.79 -0.72
CA ILE A 62 -8.66 11.81 -0.04
C ILE A 62 -7.18 11.66 -0.40
N LEU A 63 -6.63 10.45 -0.33
CA LEU A 63 -5.23 10.18 -0.68
C LEU A 63 -4.95 10.55 -2.13
N GLU A 64 -5.79 10.10 -3.07
CA GLU A 64 -5.65 10.44 -4.48
C GLU A 64 -5.74 11.94 -4.74
N ARG A 65 -6.65 12.63 -4.07
CA ARG A 65 -6.79 14.09 -4.19
C ARG A 65 -5.52 14.79 -3.71
N ILE A 66 -5.01 14.46 -2.53
CA ILE A 66 -3.81 15.08 -1.96
C ILE A 66 -2.59 14.79 -2.85
N THR A 67 -2.43 13.55 -3.31
CA THR A 67 -1.33 13.17 -4.20
C THR A 67 -1.38 13.93 -5.54
N LYS A 68 -2.58 14.08 -6.12
CA LYS A 68 -2.80 14.88 -7.34
C LYS A 68 -2.56 16.38 -7.11
N GLU A 69 -2.98 16.94 -5.98
CA GLU A 69 -2.70 18.33 -5.60
C GLU A 69 -1.19 18.58 -5.45
N ARG A 70 -0.47 17.57 -4.97
CA ARG A 70 1.00 17.55 -4.97
C ARG A 70 1.60 17.20 -6.33
N GLY A 71 0.84 17.22 -7.43
CA GLY A 71 1.33 16.98 -8.80
C GLY A 71 1.99 15.61 -9.03
N ILE A 72 1.74 14.64 -8.15
CA ILE A 72 2.22 13.26 -8.28
C ILE A 72 1.11 12.46 -8.94
N ASN A 73 1.48 11.64 -9.92
CA ASN A 73 0.51 10.80 -10.61
C ASN A 73 0.22 9.52 -9.81
N VAL A 74 -1.07 9.19 -9.71
CA VAL A 74 -1.55 7.96 -9.09
C VAL A 74 -1.75 6.93 -10.19
N MET A 75 -1.03 5.81 -10.12
CA MET A 75 -1.23 4.68 -11.02
C MET A 75 -2.45 3.85 -10.59
N GLY A 76 -2.57 3.60 -9.28
CA GLY A 76 -3.74 2.91 -8.74
C GLY A 76 -3.45 2.16 -7.45
N TRP A 77 -4.44 1.36 -7.08
CA TRP A 77 -4.46 0.56 -5.85
C TRP A 77 -4.38 -0.93 -6.17
N ARG A 78 -3.54 -1.64 -5.43
CA ARG A 78 -3.40 -3.10 -5.51
C ARG A 78 -3.78 -3.70 -4.16
N PRO A 79 -4.83 -4.55 -4.08
CA PRO A 79 -5.08 -5.31 -2.86
C PRO A 79 -3.91 -6.27 -2.60
N VAL A 80 -3.43 -6.32 -1.36
CA VAL A 80 -2.39 -7.26 -0.97
C VAL A 80 -3.05 -8.61 -0.70
N PRO A 81 -2.64 -9.70 -1.38
CA PRO A 81 -3.20 -11.01 -1.12
C PRO A 81 -2.83 -11.43 0.31
N VAL A 82 -3.85 -11.73 1.11
CA VAL A 82 -3.75 -12.24 2.47
C VAL A 82 -4.32 -13.67 2.50
N ASP A 83 -3.71 -14.54 3.29
CA ASP A 83 -4.21 -15.88 3.58
C ASP A 83 -4.44 -16.00 5.08
N ASN A 84 -5.73 -15.93 5.46
CA ASN A 84 -6.15 -15.91 6.86
C ASN A 84 -6.62 -17.27 7.36
N SER A 85 -6.35 -18.34 6.59
CA SER A 85 -6.77 -19.71 6.92
C SER A 85 -6.22 -20.23 8.24
N MET A 86 -5.15 -19.62 8.78
CA MET A 86 -4.50 -20.02 10.03
C MET A 86 -4.75 -19.05 11.20
N LEU A 87 -5.55 -17.99 11.02
CA LEU A 87 -5.83 -17.02 12.07
C LEU A 87 -7.00 -17.48 12.99
N GLY A 88 -6.87 -17.21 14.29
CA GLY A 88 -7.99 -17.33 15.24
C GLY A 88 -9.12 -16.33 14.93
N ARG A 89 -10.28 -16.48 15.57
CA ARG A 89 -11.46 -15.62 15.31
C ARG A 89 -11.22 -14.15 15.71
N ASP A 90 -10.47 -13.90 16.78
CA ASP A 90 -10.26 -12.54 17.30
C ASP A 90 -9.38 -11.66 16.37
N PRO A 91 -8.27 -12.17 15.78
CA PRO A 91 -7.51 -11.44 14.75
C PRO A 91 -8.28 -11.15 13.45
N LEU A 92 -9.19 -12.04 13.05
CA LEU A 92 -9.97 -11.90 11.81
C LEU A 92 -10.93 -10.69 11.85
N ASP A 93 -11.58 -10.45 12.98
CA ASP A 93 -12.55 -9.35 13.12
C ASP A 93 -11.88 -7.96 13.15
N SER A 94 -10.58 -7.91 13.45
CA SER A 94 -9.79 -6.67 13.55
C SER A 94 -8.80 -6.47 12.40
N GLU A 95 -8.76 -7.39 11.43
CA GLU A 95 -7.82 -7.34 10.31
C GLU A 95 -8.10 -6.12 9.42
N PRO A 96 -7.12 -5.23 9.19
CA PRO A 96 -7.30 -4.12 8.29
C PRO A 96 -7.27 -4.58 6.83
N VAL A 97 -8.04 -3.90 5.98
CA VAL A 97 -7.93 -4.09 4.53
C VAL A 97 -6.60 -3.47 4.09
N THR A 98 -5.66 -4.32 3.69
CA THR A 98 -4.31 -3.88 3.30
C THR A 98 -4.23 -3.72 1.79
N GLU A 99 -3.89 -2.52 1.34
CA GLU A 99 -3.65 -2.25 -0.07
C GLU A 99 -2.35 -1.49 -0.30
N GLN A 100 -1.82 -1.66 -1.51
CA GLN A 100 -0.66 -0.97 -2.01
C GLN A 100 -1.05 0.14 -2.96
N PHE A 101 -0.55 1.35 -2.69
CA PHE A 101 -0.78 2.54 -3.46
C PHE A 101 0.42 2.84 -4.36
N PHE A 102 0.24 2.78 -5.67
CA PHE A 102 1.29 3.00 -6.65
C PHE A 102 1.25 4.44 -7.16
N VAL A 103 2.39 5.13 -7.05
CA VAL A 103 2.55 6.52 -7.48
C VAL A 103 3.81 6.71 -8.30
N THR A 104 3.77 7.64 -9.24
CA THR A 104 4.88 7.91 -10.16
C THR A 104 5.26 9.39 -10.15
N ASN A 105 6.55 9.67 -10.18
CA ASN A 105 7.11 11.02 -10.27
C ASN A 105 6.93 11.58 -11.68
N THR A 106 5.83 12.32 -11.89
CA THR A 106 5.56 13.03 -13.14
C THR A 106 6.06 14.47 -13.14
N LYS A 107 6.61 14.96 -12.02
CA LYS A 107 7.12 16.34 -11.91
C LYS A 107 8.52 16.52 -12.48
N GLY A 108 9.25 15.44 -12.73
CA GLY A 108 10.66 15.51 -13.11
C GLY A 108 11.57 16.06 -12.01
N ILE A 109 11.10 16.05 -10.75
CA ILE A 109 11.91 16.41 -9.58
C ILE A 109 12.91 15.29 -9.29
N SER A 110 14.00 15.62 -8.57
CA SER A 110 14.98 14.61 -8.20
C SER A 110 14.36 13.53 -7.31
N ARG A 111 14.94 12.33 -7.32
CA ARG A 111 14.53 11.23 -6.43
C ARG A 111 14.40 11.68 -4.97
N ARG A 112 15.34 12.51 -4.48
CA ARG A 112 15.34 12.99 -3.09
C ARG A 112 14.15 13.89 -2.81
N GLU A 113 13.82 14.78 -3.73
CA GLU A 113 12.64 15.66 -3.60
C GLU A 113 11.35 14.85 -3.70
N PHE A 114 11.32 13.84 -4.57
CA PHE A 114 10.18 12.93 -4.67
C PHE A 114 9.96 12.15 -3.36
N GLU A 115 11.02 11.63 -2.74
CA GLU A 115 10.96 11.00 -1.42
C GLU A 115 10.46 11.99 -0.34
N GLN A 116 10.89 13.27 -0.38
CA GLN A 116 10.43 14.29 0.57
C GLN A 116 8.95 14.67 0.40
N GLU A 117 8.43 14.69 -0.82
CA GLU A 117 7.01 14.98 -1.09
C GLU A 117 6.07 13.85 -0.64
N LEU A 118 6.59 12.64 -0.47
CA LEU A 118 5.85 11.46 -0.02
C LEU A 118 5.85 11.28 1.50
N LEU A 119 6.74 11.98 2.22
CA LEU A 119 6.78 12.03 3.68
C LEU A 119 5.80 13.07 4.24
#